data_AF-A0A329UR59-F1
#
_entry.id   AF-A0A329UR59-F1
#
_cell.length_a   1.000
_cell.length_b   1.000
_cell.length_c   1.000
_cell.angle_alpha   90.00
_cell.angle_beta   90.00
_cell.angle_gamma   90.00
#
_symmetry.space_group_name_H-M   'P 1'
#
loop_
_entity.id
_entity.type
_entity.pdbx_description
1 polymer ?
#
loop_
_entity_poly.entity_id
_entity_poly.type
_entity_poly.pdbx_seq_one_letter_code
_entity_poly.pdbx_strand_id
1 'polypeptide(L)'
;MNSPISTSVTSEQEFLSNLENASTSQVLQKLKESDGGYTEDCFSVLTNRLIKFPQDTLYVLKYDKLMNDKDFQQLVLSGIKTELPYRGSDEERNTLYQYLESITTDKEYGQIASDILGEQAENKEKPNRQIEFQTEELGQASSVISIELPQGWKIQKREQTQRAENKPLALASLNPSYPVYDIYDKNHVLVGAVGYSTYEPYEGDRDSVQIVYSALRLGSVYRFDTDNKYDVIQTTERGTTALTTVIFQDGANSEPVNNLGVLAYDNEKECFVAIELEASSVSESQALEIAKSIRF
;
A
#
# COMPACT_ATOMS: atom_id res chain seq x y z
N MET A 1 -25.84 -22.13 57.52
CA MET A 1 -24.46 -22.38 57.05
C MET A 1 -24.49 -22.38 55.54
N ASN A 2 -23.52 -21.70 54.95
CA ASN A 2 -23.55 -21.15 53.60
C ASN A 2 -23.72 -22.19 52.49
N SER A 3 -24.68 -21.95 51.60
CA SER A 3 -24.69 -22.52 50.25
C SER A 3 -23.50 -21.95 49.47
N PRO A 4 -22.72 -22.77 48.74
CA PRO A 4 -21.75 -22.23 47.79
C PRO A 4 -22.52 -21.57 46.66
N ILE A 5 -22.18 -20.29 46.41
CA ILE A 5 -22.65 -19.53 45.26
C ILE A 5 -22.11 -20.23 44.01
N SER A 6 -23.02 -20.80 43.23
CA SER A 6 -22.73 -21.34 41.91
C SER A 6 -22.37 -20.19 40.99
N THR A 7 -21.07 -19.95 40.81
CA THR A 7 -20.54 -19.06 39.77
C THR A 7 -20.94 -19.65 38.41
N SER A 8 -21.93 -19.03 37.77
CA SER A 8 -22.37 -19.34 36.42
C SER A 8 -21.20 -19.11 35.47
N VAL A 9 -20.65 -20.21 34.97
CA VAL A 9 -19.75 -20.22 33.82
C VAL A 9 -20.62 -19.85 32.61
N THR A 10 -20.80 -18.57 32.33
CA THR A 10 -21.25 -18.11 31.01
C THR A 10 -20.20 -18.59 30.01
N SER A 11 -20.62 -19.37 29.03
CA SER A 11 -19.69 -19.84 27.98
C SER A 11 -19.15 -18.62 27.21
N GLU A 12 -17.89 -18.69 26.78
CA GLU A 12 -17.22 -17.62 26.00
C GLU A 12 -18.05 -17.19 24.77
N GLN A 13 -18.72 -18.15 24.11
CA GLN A 13 -19.64 -17.90 23.00
C GLN A 13 -20.89 -17.13 23.40
N GLU A 14 -21.47 -17.41 24.57
CA GLU A 14 -22.63 -16.69 25.10
C GLU A 14 -22.24 -15.26 25.53
N PHE A 15 -21.03 -15.08 26.05
CA PHE A 15 -20.49 -13.77 26.39
C PHE A 15 -20.31 -12.88 25.15
N LEU A 16 -19.70 -13.43 24.09
CA LEU A 16 -19.53 -12.75 22.81
C LEU A 16 -20.86 -12.37 22.15
N SER A 17 -21.82 -13.31 22.09
CA SER A 17 -23.15 -13.03 21.53
C SER A 17 -23.89 -11.93 22.30
N ASN A 18 -23.73 -11.89 23.63
CA ASN A 18 -24.29 -10.83 24.46
C ASN A 18 -23.59 -9.47 24.23
N LEU A 19 -22.29 -9.47 23.92
CA LEU A 19 -21.53 -8.25 23.59
C LEU A 19 -21.93 -7.68 22.22
N GLU A 20 -22.09 -8.52 21.20
CA GLU A 20 -22.47 -8.07 19.85
C GLU A 20 -23.81 -7.32 19.83
N ASN A 21 -24.74 -7.73 20.70
CA ASN A 21 -26.04 -7.09 20.87
C ASN A 21 -26.02 -5.88 21.82
N ALA A 22 -24.93 -5.66 22.57
CA ALA A 22 -24.82 -4.60 23.56
C ALA A 22 -24.51 -3.23 22.93
N SER A 23 -25.04 -2.14 23.48
CA SER A 23 -24.70 -0.78 23.03
C SER A 23 -23.21 -0.46 23.29
N THR A 24 -22.68 0.55 22.60
CA THR A 24 -21.29 1.00 22.78
C THR A 24 -20.97 1.29 24.26
N SER A 25 -21.87 1.96 25.01
CA SER A 25 -21.70 2.20 26.45
C SER A 25 -21.68 0.92 27.29
N GLN A 26 -22.49 -0.09 26.92
CA GLN A 26 -22.50 -1.38 27.62
C GLN A 26 -21.20 -2.17 27.38
N VAL A 27 -20.64 -2.07 26.17
CA VAL A 27 -19.32 -2.65 25.87
C VAL A 27 -18.23 -1.94 26.68
N LEU A 28 -18.26 -0.60 26.80
CA LEU A 28 -17.32 0.14 27.64
C LEU A 28 -17.43 -0.24 29.13
N GLN A 29 -18.63 -0.41 29.65
CA GLN A 29 -18.84 -0.84 31.04
C GLN A 29 -18.22 -2.23 31.28
N LYS A 30 -18.49 -3.19 30.39
CA LYS A 30 -17.90 -4.53 30.46
C LYS A 30 -16.38 -4.51 30.36
N LEU A 31 -15.82 -3.66 29.51
CA LEU A 31 -14.39 -3.48 29.40
C LEU A 31 -13.78 -2.92 30.69
N LYS A 32 -14.45 -1.98 31.37
CA LYS A 32 -14.00 -1.39 32.65
C LYS A 32 -14.04 -2.41 33.80
N GLU A 33 -15.03 -3.29 33.79
CA GLU A 33 -15.22 -4.35 34.79
C GLU A 33 -14.36 -5.59 34.53
N SER A 34 -13.75 -5.69 33.33
CA SER A 34 -12.92 -6.83 32.94
C SER A 34 -11.57 -6.78 33.65
N ASP A 35 -11.22 -7.84 34.38
CA ASP A 35 -9.89 -8.07 34.96
C ASP A 35 -8.83 -8.52 33.92
N GLY A 36 -9.09 -8.31 32.62
CA GLY A 36 -8.19 -8.69 31.52
C GLY A 36 -8.58 -9.95 30.74
N GLY A 37 -9.57 -10.72 31.21
CA GLY A 37 -9.94 -12.00 30.57
C GLY A 37 -10.70 -11.86 29.25
N TYR A 38 -11.43 -10.76 29.05
CA TYR A 38 -12.31 -10.54 27.88
C TYR A 38 -12.05 -9.21 27.18
N THR A 39 -10.85 -8.64 27.36
CA THR A 39 -10.51 -7.32 26.83
C THR A 39 -10.46 -7.31 25.30
N GLU A 40 -9.90 -8.34 24.68
CA GLU A 40 -9.80 -8.48 23.22
C GLU A 40 -11.18 -8.59 22.56
N ASP A 41 -12.08 -9.39 23.14
CA ASP A 41 -13.47 -9.52 22.68
C ASP A 41 -14.24 -8.20 22.75
N CYS A 42 -14.05 -7.43 23.82
CA CYS A 42 -14.66 -6.12 23.97
C CYS A 42 -14.14 -5.14 22.89
N PHE A 43 -12.83 -5.13 22.62
CA PHE A 43 -12.26 -4.28 21.56
C PHE A 43 -12.73 -4.71 20.17
N SER A 44 -12.76 -6.01 19.90
CA SER A 44 -13.28 -6.60 18.66
C SER A 44 -14.68 -6.11 18.34
N VAL A 45 -15.59 -6.21 19.33
CA VAL A 45 -16.98 -5.77 19.18
C VAL A 45 -17.07 -4.26 19.04
N LEU A 46 -16.31 -3.50 19.84
CA LEU A 46 -16.29 -2.04 19.79
C LEU A 46 -15.83 -1.52 18.41
N THR A 47 -14.79 -2.14 17.85
CA THR A 47 -14.27 -1.84 16.52
C THR A 47 -15.27 -2.19 15.41
N ASN A 48 -15.92 -3.35 15.49
CA ASN A 48 -16.98 -3.71 14.54
C ASN A 48 -18.15 -2.72 14.57
N ARG A 49 -18.50 -2.18 15.74
CA ARG A 49 -19.53 -1.14 15.86
C ARG A 49 -19.07 0.18 15.25
N LEU A 50 -17.81 0.57 15.45
CA LEU A 50 -17.24 1.75 14.81
C LEU A 50 -17.32 1.64 13.28
N ILE A 51 -17.05 0.46 12.72
CA ILE A 51 -17.13 0.21 11.27
C ILE A 51 -18.58 0.33 10.77
N LYS A 52 -19.54 -0.31 11.45
CA LYS A 52 -20.94 -0.35 11.00
C LYS A 52 -21.72 0.93 11.29
N PHE A 53 -21.40 1.60 12.40
CA PHE A 53 -22.13 2.75 12.95
C PHE A 53 -21.13 3.80 13.47
N PRO A 54 -20.36 4.45 12.58
CA PRO A 54 -19.25 5.30 13.00
C PRO A 54 -19.68 6.52 13.81
N GLN A 55 -20.73 7.23 13.37
CA GLN A 55 -21.26 8.41 14.07
C GLN A 55 -21.74 8.09 15.48
N ASP A 56 -22.59 7.06 15.61
CA ASP A 56 -23.15 6.65 16.90
C ASP A 56 -22.05 6.20 17.86
N THR A 57 -21.05 5.47 17.34
CA THR A 57 -19.93 5.01 18.15
C THR A 57 -19.04 6.17 18.61
N LEU A 58 -18.71 7.10 17.73
CA LEU A 58 -17.93 8.30 18.08
C LEU A 58 -18.65 9.20 19.08
N TYR A 59 -19.98 9.36 18.94
CA TYR A 59 -20.80 10.10 19.91
C TYR A 59 -20.64 9.52 21.31
N VAL A 60 -20.75 8.20 21.45
CA VAL A 60 -20.56 7.54 22.74
C VAL A 60 -19.11 7.67 23.23
N LEU A 61 -18.10 7.44 22.38
CA LEU A 61 -16.70 7.61 22.77
C LEU A 61 -16.37 9.04 23.25
N LYS A 62 -17.10 10.04 22.74
CA LYS A 62 -16.94 11.45 23.14
C LYS A 62 -17.60 11.80 24.45
N TYR A 63 -18.82 11.32 24.67
CA TYR A 63 -19.69 11.83 25.73
C TYR A 63 -19.94 10.83 26.87
N ASP A 64 -19.51 9.56 26.74
CA ASP A 64 -19.65 8.58 27.80
C ASP A 64 -18.81 8.97 29.02
N LYS A 65 -19.41 8.86 30.21
CA LYS A 65 -18.77 9.29 31.46
C LYS A 65 -17.51 8.50 31.79
N LEU A 66 -17.44 7.24 31.34
CA LEU A 66 -16.27 6.38 31.53
C LEU A 66 -15.05 6.93 30.79
N MET A 67 -15.26 7.58 29.65
CA MET A 67 -14.20 8.15 28.80
C MET A 67 -13.58 9.43 29.39
N ASN A 68 -14.08 9.94 30.52
CA ASN A 68 -13.44 11.04 31.26
C ASN A 68 -12.19 10.58 32.05
N ASP A 69 -12.08 9.28 32.32
CA ASP A 69 -10.88 8.68 32.90
C ASP A 69 -9.83 8.54 31.79
N LYS A 70 -8.73 9.29 31.90
CA LYS A 70 -7.69 9.36 30.86
C LYS A 70 -7.02 8.02 30.60
N ASP A 71 -6.78 7.23 31.64
CA ASP A 71 -6.10 5.93 31.50
C ASP A 71 -7.02 4.94 30.80
N PHE A 72 -8.31 4.98 31.14
CA PHE A 72 -9.33 4.17 30.49
C PHE A 72 -9.58 4.60 29.04
N GLN A 73 -9.63 5.91 28.77
CA GLN A 73 -9.73 6.44 27.42
C GLN A 73 -8.56 5.98 26.54
N GLN A 74 -7.33 6.08 27.05
CA GLN A 74 -6.15 5.60 26.32
C GLN A 74 -6.21 4.09 26.05
N LEU A 75 -6.62 3.29 27.03
CA LEU A 75 -6.85 1.85 26.84
C LEU A 75 -7.85 1.57 25.73
N VAL A 76 -9.00 2.25 25.75
CA VAL A 76 -10.07 2.09 24.76
C VAL A 76 -9.60 2.46 23.36
N LEU A 77 -9.00 3.65 23.20
CA LEU A 77 -8.55 4.14 21.89
C LEU A 77 -7.41 3.28 21.34
N SER A 78 -6.46 2.84 22.18
CA SER A 78 -5.39 1.92 21.78
C SER A 78 -5.93 0.54 21.38
N GLY A 79 -6.94 0.03 22.10
CA GLY A 79 -7.58 -1.24 21.78
C GLY A 79 -8.32 -1.20 20.44
N ILE A 80 -9.11 -0.14 20.20
CA ILE A 80 -9.76 0.08 18.91
C ILE A 80 -8.71 0.13 17.79
N LYS A 81 -7.66 0.92 17.97
CA LYS A 81 -6.57 1.07 16.99
C LYS A 81 -5.91 -0.27 16.65
N THR A 82 -5.73 -1.14 17.64
CA THR A 82 -5.09 -2.45 17.47
C THR A 82 -5.99 -3.43 16.72
N GLU A 83 -7.30 -3.39 16.96
CA GLU A 83 -8.27 -4.29 16.33
C GLU A 83 -8.71 -3.84 14.93
N LEU A 84 -8.65 -2.54 14.64
CA LEU A 84 -9.13 -1.94 13.40
C LEU A 84 -8.59 -2.60 12.11
N PRO A 85 -7.30 -2.97 12.01
CA PRO A 85 -6.77 -3.66 10.83
C PRO A 85 -7.39 -5.04 10.57
N TYR A 86 -7.96 -5.68 11.59
CA TYR A 86 -8.43 -7.07 11.55
C TYR A 86 -9.96 -7.19 11.54
N ARG A 87 -10.69 -6.09 11.35
CA ARG A 87 -12.15 -6.04 11.43
C ARG A 87 -12.78 -5.42 10.19
N GLY A 88 -13.98 -5.89 9.87
CA GLY A 88 -14.71 -5.54 8.65
C GLY A 88 -14.06 -6.06 7.37
N SER A 89 -14.75 -5.86 6.26
CA SER A 89 -14.16 -5.98 4.93
C SER A 89 -13.25 -4.78 4.61
N ASP A 90 -12.38 -4.93 3.62
CA ASP A 90 -11.50 -3.84 3.19
C ASP A 90 -12.28 -2.60 2.74
N GLU A 91 -13.45 -2.77 2.12
CA GLU A 91 -14.32 -1.68 1.67
C GLU A 91 -14.95 -0.93 2.85
N GLU A 92 -15.49 -1.65 3.83
CA GLU A 92 -16.08 -1.05 5.04
C GLU A 92 -15.01 -0.29 5.84
N ARG A 93 -13.82 -0.88 5.97
CA ARG A 93 -12.70 -0.26 6.70
C ARG A 93 -12.18 0.98 5.96
N ASN A 94 -12.04 0.94 4.64
CA ASN A 94 -11.65 2.11 3.85
C ASN A 94 -12.70 3.23 3.92
N THR A 95 -13.98 2.87 3.90
CA THR A 95 -15.08 3.82 4.09
C THR A 95 -15.00 4.50 5.46
N LEU A 96 -14.73 3.73 6.51
CA LEU A 96 -14.51 4.26 7.86
C LEU A 96 -13.29 5.19 7.91
N TYR A 97 -12.16 4.81 7.30
CA TYR A 97 -10.96 5.66 7.27
C TYR A 97 -11.22 7.00 6.59
N GLN A 98 -11.84 7.00 5.41
CA GLN A 98 -12.21 8.23 4.71
C GLN A 98 -13.17 9.09 5.54
N TYR A 99 -14.13 8.45 6.21
CA TYR A 99 -15.04 9.16 7.11
C TYR A 99 -14.30 9.81 8.28
N LEU A 100 -13.46 9.06 9.00
CA LEU A 100 -12.67 9.57 10.13
C LEU A 100 -11.75 10.71 9.70
N GLU A 101 -11.06 10.57 8.55
CA GLU A 101 -10.21 11.62 7.98
C GLU A 101 -11.01 12.90 7.70
N SER A 102 -12.17 12.78 7.07
CA SER A 102 -13.02 13.92 6.72
C SER A 102 -13.50 14.74 7.94
N ILE A 103 -13.54 14.11 9.12
CA ILE A 103 -13.97 14.74 10.37
C ILE A 103 -12.79 15.08 11.29
N THR A 104 -11.54 14.85 10.92
CA THR A 104 -10.37 15.21 11.77
C THR A 104 -10.31 16.71 12.09
N THR A 105 -10.78 17.55 11.17
CA THR A 105 -10.89 19.01 11.36
C THR A 105 -12.19 19.44 12.03
N ASP A 106 -13.08 18.49 12.33
CA ASP A 106 -14.36 18.75 12.99
C ASP A 106 -14.14 19.14 14.47
N LYS A 107 -14.89 20.12 14.96
CA LYS A 107 -14.73 20.63 16.34
C LYS A 107 -15.31 19.69 17.39
N GLU A 108 -16.28 18.85 17.03
CA GLU A 108 -16.99 17.95 17.93
C GLU A 108 -16.23 16.62 18.08
N TYR A 109 -15.93 15.96 16.96
CA TYR A 109 -15.33 14.62 16.94
C TYR A 109 -13.87 14.56 16.50
N GLY A 110 -13.30 15.65 15.97
CA GLY A 110 -12.01 15.62 15.29
C GLY A 110 -10.86 15.08 16.14
N GLN A 111 -10.82 15.40 17.44
CA GLN A 111 -9.79 14.86 18.33
C GLN A 111 -9.89 13.33 18.46
N ILE A 112 -11.08 12.78 18.69
CA ILE A 112 -11.25 11.33 18.86
C ILE A 112 -11.01 10.60 17.54
N ALA A 113 -11.48 11.17 16.42
CA ALA A 113 -11.17 10.64 15.10
C ALA A 113 -9.65 10.61 14.87
N SER A 114 -8.94 11.70 15.20
CA SER A 114 -7.48 11.76 15.12
C SER A 114 -6.80 10.75 16.04
N ASP A 115 -7.31 10.53 17.25
CA ASP A 115 -6.71 9.59 18.21
C ASP A 115 -6.90 8.12 17.77
N ILE A 116 -8.06 7.80 17.16
CA ILE A 116 -8.35 6.48 16.59
C ILE A 116 -7.47 6.20 15.37
N LEU A 117 -7.32 7.19 14.47
CA LEU A 117 -6.33 7.13 13.39
C LEU A 117 -4.90 7.04 13.97
N GLY A 118 -4.69 7.69 15.13
CA GLY A 118 -3.42 7.81 15.83
C GLY A 118 -2.35 8.54 15.01
N GLU A 119 -1.09 8.31 15.36
CA GLU A 119 0.05 8.73 14.53
C GLU A 119 0.01 8.15 13.10
N GLN A 120 -1.00 7.39 12.64
CA GLN A 120 -1.12 7.08 11.20
C GLN A 120 -1.54 8.29 10.35
N ALA A 121 -1.93 9.41 10.96
CA ALA A 121 -2.05 10.67 10.23
C ALA A 121 -0.67 11.33 9.95
N GLU A 122 0.35 11.07 10.79
CA GLU A 122 1.72 11.55 10.60
C GLU A 122 2.64 10.49 9.96
N ASN A 123 2.47 9.23 10.33
CA ASN A 123 2.75 8.04 9.54
C ASN A 123 1.57 7.76 8.60
N LYS A 124 1.35 8.70 7.68
CA LYS A 124 1.20 8.25 6.31
C LYS A 124 2.37 7.29 6.09
N GLU A 125 2.15 5.98 6.01
CA GLU A 125 2.83 5.24 4.95
C GLU A 125 2.37 5.96 3.69
N LYS A 126 3.10 7.03 3.33
CA LYS A 126 3.08 7.60 1.99
C LYS A 126 3.17 6.36 1.11
N PRO A 127 2.17 6.04 0.26
CA PRO A 127 2.20 4.81 -0.52
C PRO A 127 3.57 4.74 -1.14
N ASN A 128 4.36 3.73 -0.78
CA ASN A 128 5.83 3.82 -0.70
C ASN A 128 6.43 4.65 -1.85
N ARG A 129 6.65 5.94 -1.59
CA ARG A 129 6.37 6.97 -2.62
C ARG A 129 7.57 7.43 -3.40
N GLN A 130 8.77 7.09 -2.95
CA GLN A 130 9.97 7.77 -3.41
C GLN A 130 11.14 6.78 -3.46
N ILE A 131 11.55 6.45 -4.68
CA ILE A 131 12.78 5.74 -4.98
C ILE A 131 13.85 6.80 -5.20
N GLU A 132 14.75 6.94 -4.24
CA GLU A 132 15.94 7.76 -4.43
C GLU A 132 17.00 6.93 -5.15
N PHE A 133 17.59 7.53 -6.18
CA PHE A 133 18.75 6.95 -6.81
C PHE A 133 19.86 7.96 -7.00
N GLN A 134 21.08 7.45 -6.84
CA GLN A 134 22.28 8.26 -6.92
C GLN A 134 22.89 8.06 -8.29
N THR A 135 22.88 9.11 -9.12
CA THR A 135 23.71 9.18 -10.33
C THR A 135 25.11 9.56 -9.87
N GLU A 136 26.08 8.64 -10.02
CA GLU A 136 27.46 8.83 -9.51
C GLU A 136 28.30 9.87 -10.27
N GLU A 137 27.74 10.63 -11.21
CA GLU A 137 28.49 11.71 -11.85
C GLU A 137 28.46 13.02 -11.04
N LEU A 138 29.56 13.23 -10.31
CA LEU A 138 30.16 14.54 -9.99
C LEU A 138 29.20 15.60 -9.41
N GLY A 139 28.80 15.40 -8.15
CA GLY A 139 28.40 16.51 -7.27
C GLY A 139 27.05 17.17 -7.57
N GLN A 140 26.22 16.58 -8.43
CA GLN A 140 24.84 17.00 -8.65
C GLN A 140 23.86 16.20 -7.81
N ALA A 141 22.71 16.84 -7.54
CA ALA A 141 21.66 16.36 -6.64
C ALA A 141 21.20 14.93 -6.99
N SER A 142 20.95 14.12 -5.97
CA SER A 142 20.27 12.83 -6.12
C SER A 142 18.98 13.00 -6.90
N SER A 143 18.80 12.21 -7.95
CA SER A 143 17.54 12.19 -8.69
C SER A 143 16.53 11.37 -7.91
N VAL A 144 15.36 11.96 -7.70
CA VAL A 144 14.30 11.39 -6.88
C VAL A 144 13.17 10.97 -7.81
N ILE A 145 12.99 9.66 -8.01
CA ILE A 145 11.80 9.15 -8.70
C ILE A 145 10.71 8.90 -7.65
N SER A 146 9.54 9.48 -7.85
CA SER A 146 8.37 9.23 -7.02
C SER A 146 7.34 8.39 -7.77
N ILE A 147 6.78 7.38 -7.11
CA ILE A 147 5.76 6.48 -7.65
C ILE A 147 4.71 6.27 -6.57
N GLU A 148 3.43 6.40 -6.91
CA GLU A 148 2.33 6.04 -6.02
C GLU A 148 1.83 4.64 -6.36
N LEU A 149 1.86 3.74 -5.37
CA LEU A 149 1.30 2.40 -5.49
C LEU A 149 -0.13 2.36 -4.91
N PRO A 150 -0.96 1.39 -5.34
CA PRO A 150 -2.26 1.14 -4.72
C PRO A 150 -2.14 0.94 -3.20
N GLN A 151 -3.20 1.29 -2.47
CA GLN A 151 -3.21 1.21 -1.01
C GLN A 151 -2.87 -0.21 -0.52
N GLY A 152 -1.98 -0.31 0.47
CA GLY A 152 -1.52 -1.57 1.05
C GLY A 152 -0.38 -2.24 0.29
N TRP A 153 -0.03 -1.76 -0.91
CA TRP A 153 1.11 -2.29 -1.66
C TRP A 153 2.43 -1.76 -1.10
N LYS A 154 3.48 -2.57 -1.24
CA LYS A 154 4.81 -2.26 -0.70
C LYS A 154 5.88 -2.44 -1.76
N ILE A 155 6.88 -1.58 -1.70
CA ILE A 155 8.11 -1.71 -2.46
C ILE A 155 9.23 -2.15 -1.52
N GLN A 156 10.08 -3.09 -1.96
CA GLN A 156 11.23 -3.54 -1.20
C GLN A 156 12.43 -3.68 -2.12
N LYS A 157 13.60 -3.23 -1.68
CA LYS A 157 14.84 -3.43 -2.44
C LYS A 157 15.11 -4.93 -2.59
N ARG A 158 15.32 -5.39 -3.82
CA ARG A 158 15.63 -6.78 -4.12
C ARG A 158 17.05 -7.11 -3.69
N GLU A 159 17.23 -8.26 -3.07
CA GLU A 159 18.56 -8.79 -2.73
C GLU A 159 19.29 -9.24 -4.00
N GLN A 160 20.55 -8.81 -4.18
CA GLN A 160 21.32 -9.03 -5.43
C GLN A 160 21.45 -10.52 -5.82
N THR A 161 21.43 -11.44 -4.85
CA THR A 161 21.50 -12.89 -5.08
C THR A 161 20.24 -13.48 -5.71
N GLN A 162 19.14 -12.72 -5.81
CA GLN A 162 17.83 -13.19 -6.30
C GLN A 162 17.55 -12.80 -7.76
N ARG A 163 18.46 -12.05 -8.42
CA ARG A 163 18.28 -11.63 -9.81
C ARG A 163 18.58 -12.80 -10.75
N ALA A 164 17.59 -13.66 -10.96
CA ALA A 164 17.66 -14.73 -11.95
C ALA A 164 17.49 -14.15 -13.36
N GLU A 165 18.46 -14.35 -14.25
CA GLU A 165 18.48 -13.72 -15.58
C GLU A 165 17.38 -14.21 -16.54
N ASN A 166 16.60 -15.23 -16.19
CA ASN A 166 15.60 -15.85 -17.07
C ASN A 166 14.26 -16.09 -16.37
N LYS A 167 13.71 -15.08 -15.69
CA LYS A 167 12.38 -15.16 -15.08
C LYS A 167 11.59 -13.86 -15.26
N PRO A 168 10.24 -13.92 -15.28
CA PRO A 168 9.40 -12.74 -15.15
C PRO A 168 9.77 -11.91 -13.91
N LEU A 169 9.51 -10.61 -13.97
CA LEU A 169 9.85 -9.62 -12.93
C LEU A 169 11.35 -9.42 -12.70
N ALA A 170 12.24 -10.04 -13.49
CA ALA A 170 13.69 -9.94 -13.28
C ALA A 170 14.25 -8.54 -13.59
N LEU A 171 13.59 -7.77 -14.46
CA LEU A 171 14.15 -6.57 -15.10
C LEU A 171 15.58 -6.83 -15.59
N ALA A 172 15.79 -7.97 -16.24
CA ALA A 172 17.11 -8.55 -16.51
C ALA A 172 17.99 -7.64 -17.37
N SER A 173 17.38 -6.81 -18.22
CA SER A 173 18.10 -5.95 -19.15
C SER A 173 18.59 -4.61 -18.57
N LEU A 174 18.25 -4.30 -17.31
CA LEU A 174 18.82 -3.13 -16.62
C LEU A 174 20.23 -3.42 -16.13
N ASN A 175 21.09 -2.40 -16.05
CA ASN A 175 22.45 -2.54 -15.52
C ASN A 175 22.43 -3.23 -14.12
N PRO A 176 23.21 -4.30 -13.90
CA PRO A 176 23.32 -5.00 -12.61
C PRO A 176 23.69 -4.10 -11.43
N SER A 177 24.37 -2.99 -11.70
CA SER A 177 24.82 -2.03 -10.70
C SER A 177 23.68 -1.21 -10.10
N TYR A 178 22.56 -1.07 -10.82
CA TYR A 178 21.38 -0.37 -10.30
C TYR A 178 20.47 -1.33 -9.52
N PRO A 179 19.97 -0.91 -8.36
CA PRO A 179 19.04 -1.71 -7.57
C PRO A 179 17.72 -1.89 -8.31
N VAL A 180 17.20 -3.11 -8.22
CA VAL A 180 15.82 -3.43 -8.56
C VAL A 180 15.04 -3.52 -7.26
N TYR A 181 13.76 -3.16 -7.31
CA TYR A 181 12.85 -3.25 -6.19
C TYR A 181 11.67 -4.13 -6.56
N ASP A 182 11.31 -5.03 -5.65
CA ASP A 182 10.13 -5.88 -5.72
C ASP A 182 8.89 -5.10 -5.27
N ILE A 183 7.78 -5.32 -5.97
CA ILE A 183 6.47 -4.74 -5.65
C ILE A 183 5.57 -5.85 -5.15
N TYR A 184 5.09 -5.70 -3.92
CA TYR A 184 4.17 -6.62 -3.27
C TYR A 184 2.79 -6.01 -3.13
N ASP A 185 1.75 -6.80 -3.34
CA ASP A 185 0.37 -6.39 -3.07
C ASP A 185 0.08 -6.34 -1.56
N LYS A 186 -1.16 -5.99 -1.21
CA LYS A 186 -1.64 -5.95 0.18
C LYS A 186 -1.58 -7.30 0.91
N ASN A 187 -1.49 -8.41 0.19
CA ASN A 187 -1.41 -9.77 0.73
C ASN A 187 0.03 -10.30 0.80
N HIS A 188 1.03 -9.43 0.57
CA HIS A 188 2.44 -9.79 0.47
C HIS A 188 2.77 -10.74 -0.70
N VAL A 189 1.95 -10.76 -1.75
CA VAL A 189 2.23 -11.48 -2.98
C VAL A 189 3.09 -10.59 -3.88
N LEU A 190 4.16 -11.15 -4.44
CA LEU A 190 4.98 -10.45 -5.43
C LEU A 190 4.17 -10.25 -6.71
N VAL A 191 3.91 -8.99 -7.08
CA VAL A 191 3.06 -8.64 -8.22
C VAL A 191 3.78 -7.79 -9.26
N GLY A 192 5.01 -7.37 -8.99
CA GLY A 192 5.77 -6.56 -9.92
C GLY A 192 7.21 -6.32 -9.49
N ALA A 193 7.93 -5.62 -10.34
CA ALA A 193 9.25 -5.10 -10.06
C ALA A 193 9.43 -3.74 -10.71
N VAL A 194 10.23 -2.88 -10.09
CA VAL A 194 10.63 -1.58 -10.63
C VAL A 194 12.14 -1.43 -10.55
N GLY A 195 12.72 -0.86 -11.61
CA GLY A 195 14.11 -0.50 -11.68
C GLY A 195 14.29 0.76 -12.50
N TYR A 196 15.47 1.34 -12.41
CA TYR A 196 15.83 2.56 -13.12
C TYR A 196 17.21 2.39 -13.74
N SER A 197 17.51 3.23 -14.72
CA SER A 197 18.84 3.35 -15.30
C SER A 197 19.02 4.72 -15.94
N THR A 198 20.27 5.10 -16.12
CA THR A 198 20.63 6.18 -17.03
C THR A 198 20.68 5.67 -18.47
N TYR A 199 20.62 6.59 -19.43
CA TYR A 199 20.87 6.34 -20.84
C TYR A 199 21.76 7.43 -21.41
N GLU A 200 22.51 7.11 -22.47
CA GLU A 200 23.35 8.09 -23.16
C GLU A 200 22.56 8.67 -24.35
N PRO A 201 22.17 9.96 -24.31
CA PRO A 201 21.47 10.57 -25.44
C PRO A 201 22.40 10.74 -26.64
N TYR A 202 21.87 10.51 -27.85
CA TYR A 202 22.57 10.84 -29.09
C TYR A 202 22.27 12.30 -29.49
N GLU A 203 23.26 13.01 -30.06
CA GLU A 203 23.05 14.37 -30.54
C GLU A 203 21.91 14.42 -31.58
N GLY A 204 20.84 15.16 -31.27
CA GLY A 204 19.69 15.36 -32.15
C GLY A 204 18.49 14.44 -31.91
N ASP A 205 18.62 13.36 -31.12
CA ASP A 205 17.56 12.37 -30.87
C ASP A 205 17.43 12.03 -29.36
N ARG A 206 17.28 13.05 -28.51
CA ARG A 206 17.20 12.88 -27.05
C ARG A 206 15.93 12.17 -26.56
N ASP A 207 14.85 12.27 -27.34
CA ASP A 207 13.51 11.80 -26.95
C ASP A 207 13.11 10.50 -27.66
N SER A 208 14.02 9.93 -28.46
CA SER A 208 13.76 8.69 -29.18
C SER A 208 13.64 7.53 -28.20
N VAL A 209 12.45 6.93 -28.13
CA VAL A 209 12.13 5.72 -27.34
C VAL A 209 13.17 4.61 -27.59
N GLN A 210 13.71 4.55 -28.81
CA GLN A 210 14.70 3.54 -29.18
C GLN A 210 16.05 3.73 -28.49
N ILE A 211 16.44 4.99 -28.26
CA ILE A 211 17.68 5.36 -27.58
C ILE A 211 17.49 5.23 -26.07
N VAL A 212 16.43 5.85 -25.54
CA VAL A 212 16.11 5.88 -24.10
C VAL A 212 16.04 4.47 -23.52
N TYR A 213 15.31 3.56 -24.18
CA TYR A 213 15.06 2.21 -23.68
C TYR A 213 15.86 1.13 -24.42
N SER A 214 16.98 1.49 -25.07
CA SER A 214 17.80 0.57 -25.85
C SER A 214 18.13 -0.73 -25.09
N ALA A 215 18.52 -0.62 -23.83
CA ALA A 215 18.82 -1.75 -22.96
C ALA A 215 17.61 -2.70 -22.77
N LEU A 216 16.39 -2.17 -22.66
CA LEU A 216 15.18 -2.96 -22.39
C LEU A 216 14.58 -3.62 -23.63
N ARG A 217 14.87 -3.11 -24.82
CA ARG A 217 14.22 -3.54 -26.07
C ARG A 217 14.92 -4.70 -26.78
N LEU A 218 16.24 -4.80 -26.61
CA LEU A 218 17.08 -5.66 -27.45
C LEU A 218 17.16 -7.13 -26.98
N GLY A 219 16.52 -7.49 -25.88
CA GLY A 219 16.55 -8.86 -25.34
C GLY A 219 15.70 -9.84 -26.16
N SER A 220 16.27 -10.98 -26.53
CA SER A 220 15.54 -12.04 -27.25
C SER A 220 14.60 -12.84 -26.33
N VAL A 221 15.02 -13.06 -25.07
CA VAL A 221 14.26 -13.82 -24.06
C VAL A 221 13.37 -12.92 -23.22
N TYR A 222 13.82 -11.71 -22.91
CA TYR A 222 13.12 -10.77 -22.04
C TYR A 222 13.25 -9.35 -22.60
N ARG A 223 12.13 -8.69 -22.90
CA ARG A 223 12.13 -7.33 -23.46
C ARG A 223 10.85 -6.56 -23.17
N PHE A 224 10.96 -5.23 -23.22
CA PHE A 224 9.82 -4.32 -23.30
C PHE A 224 9.49 -4.06 -24.77
N ASP A 225 8.25 -4.33 -25.18
CA ASP A 225 7.80 -4.24 -26.57
C ASP A 225 7.37 -2.83 -26.97
N THR A 226 8.34 -1.91 -27.02
CA THR A 226 8.07 -0.53 -27.41
C THR A 226 7.79 -0.37 -28.91
N ASP A 227 8.05 -1.40 -29.72
CA ASP A 227 7.93 -1.33 -31.18
C ASP A 227 6.49 -1.61 -31.63
N ASN A 228 5.80 -2.54 -30.96
CA ASN A 228 4.41 -2.87 -31.28
C ASN A 228 3.40 -2.28 -30.29
N LYS A 229 3.76 -2.08 -29.01
CA LYS A 229 2.85 -1.53 -27.99
C LYS A 229 3.55 -0.51 -27.10
N TYR A 230 3.33 0.76 -27.40
CA TYR A 230 3.84 1.90 -26.62
C TYR A 230 2.76 2.99 -26.55
N ASP A 231 1.87 2.84 -25.57
CA ASP A 231 0.69 3.70 -25.39
C ASP A 231 1.05 4.86 -24.46
N VAL A 232 1.30 6.04 -25.03
CA VAL A 232 1.67 7.24 -24.25
C VAL A 232 0.50 7.67 -23.37
N ILE A 233 0.75 7.71 -22.06
CA ILE A 233 -0.22 8.10 -21.03
C ILE A 233 -0.08 9.57 -20.67
N GLN A 234 1.15 10.05 -20.57
CA GLN A 234 1.46 11.42 -20.18
C GLN A 234 2.72 11.89 -20.90
N THR A 235 2.69 13.15 -21.34
CA THR A 235 3.85 13.86 -21.89
C THR A 235 4.09 15.10 -21.06
N THR A 236 5.35 15.37 -20.75
CA THR A 236 5.83 16.59 -20.12
C THR A 236 6.87 17.24 -21.05
N GLU A 237 7.35 18.43 -20.69
CA GLU A 237 8.46 19.08 -21.41
C GLU A 237 9.77 18.28 -21.36
N ARG A 238 9.88 17.34 -20.41
CA ARG A 238 11.12 16.60 -20.09
C ARG A 238 11.06 15.12 -20.47
N GLY A 239 9.91 14.63 -20.93
CA GLY A 239 9.79 13.23 -21.30
C GLY A 239 8.37 12.70 -21.26
N THR A 240 8.26 11.38 -21.44
CA THR A 240 6.97 10.69 -21.59
C THR A 240 6.85 9.53 -20.63
N THR A 241 5.62 9.21 -20.24
CA THR A 241 5.25 7.96 -19.57
C THR A 241 4.31 7.17 -20.46
N ALA A 242 4.56 5.88 -20.62
CA ALA A 242 3.79 5.01 -21.49
C ALA A 242 3.53 3.63 -20.85
N LEU A 243 2.42 3.03 -21.26
CA LEU A 243 2.17 1.61 -21.05
C LEU A 243 2.71 0.80 -22.23
N THR A 244 3.24 -0.38 -21.94
CA THR A 244 3.77 -1.32 -22.92
C THR A 244 3.52 -2.75 -22.46
N THR A 245 4.06 -3.73 -23.17
CA THR A 245 4.05 -5.14 -22.78
C THR A 245 5.47 -5.61 -22.53
N VAL A 246 5.67 -6.32 -21.43
CA VAL A 246 6.91 -7.03 -21.16
C VAL A 246 6.73 -8.46 -21.64
N ILE A 247 7.58 -8.87 -22.57
CA ILE A 247 7.53 -10.20 -23.19
C ILE A 247 8.65 -11.03 -22.59
N PHE A 248 8.28 -12.15 -22.00
CA PHE A 248 9.20 -13.21 -21.60
C PHE A 248 8.96 -14.45 -22.45
N GLN A 249 10.00 -14.93 -23.14
CA GLN A 249 9.93 -16.09 -24.03
C GLN A 249 11.19 -16.96 -23.89
N ASP A 250 11.07 -18.07 -23.16
CA ASP A 250 12.17 -19.01 -22.93
C ASP A 250 12.35 -19.99 -24.10
N GLY A 251 12.87 -19.45 -25.20
CA GLY A 251 13.18 -20.19 -26.42
C GLY A 251 12.15 -20.04 -27.54
N ALA A 252 12.58 -20.30 -28.77
CA ALA A 252 11.80 -19.97 -29.97
C ALA A 252 10.43 -20.69 -30.08
N ASN A 253 10.25 -21.81 -29.36
CA ASN A 253 9.05 -22.64 -29.40
C ASN A 253 8.16 -22.50 -28.15
N SER A 254 8.54 -21.67 -27.17
CA SER A 254 7.70 -21.42 -25.99
C SER A 254 6.68 -20.34 -26.28
N GLU A 255 5.45 -20.52 -25.79
CA GLU A 255 4.45 -19.45 -25.77
C GLU A 255 4.97 -18.28 -24.90
N PRO A 256 4.92 -17.04 -25.41
CA PRO A 256 5.38 -15.89 -24.64
C PRO A 256 4.45 -15.61 -23.46
N VAL A 257 5.05 -15.30 -22.32
CA VAL A 257 4.35 -14.71 -21.18
C VAL A 257 4.38 -13.20 -21.34
N ASN A 258 3.19 -12.59 -21.35
CA ASN A 258 3.04 -11.15 -21.51
C ASN A 258 2.62 -10.52 -20.19
N ASN A 259 3.49 -9.68 -19.66
CA ASN A 259 3.26 -8.85 -18.48
C ASN A 259 2.98 -7.40 -18.87
N LEU A 260 2.41 -6.64 -17.94
CA LEU A 260 2.17 -5.21 -18.13
C LEU A 260 3.49 -4.46 -17.91
N GLY A 261 3.85 -3.58 -18.84
CA GLY A 261 5.03 -2.73 -18.72
C GLY A 261 4.65 -1.27 -18.52
N VAL A 262 5.37 -0.57 -17.66
CA VAL A 262 5.34 0.89 -17.57
C VAL A 262 6.74 1.43 -17.80
N LEU A 263 6.86 2.41 -18.68
CA LEU A 263 8.12 3.08 -18.98
C LEU A 263 7.94 4.58 -18.82
N ALA A 264 8.86 5.24 -18.12
CA ALA A 264 8.93 6.69 -18.11
C ALA A 264 10.37 7.19 -18.14
N TYR A 265 10.60 8.36 -18.74
CA TYR A 265 11.94 8.97 -18.78
C TYR A 265 11.91 10.47 -18.50
N ASP A 266 13.05 10.99 -18.08
CA ASP A 266 13.38 12.41 -17.95
C ASP A 266 14.69 12.69 -18.71
N ASN A 267 14.60 13.51 -19.75
CA ASN A 267 15.69 13.83 -20.67
C ASN A 267 16.67 14.88 -20.13
N GLU A 268 16.28 15.67 -19.14
CA GLU A 268 17.16 16.61 -18.45
C GLU A 268 18.07 15.84 -17.48
N LYS A 269 17.52 14.80 -16.85
CA LYS A 269 18.24 13.90 -15.95
C LYS A 269 18.88 12.70 -16.66
N GLU A 270 18.66 12.55 -17.96
CA GLU A 270 19.18 11.46 -18.80
C GLU A 270 18.95 10.06 -18.17
N CYS A 271 17.73 9.88 -17.62
CA CYS A 271 17.35 8.69 -16.88
C CYS A 271 15.96 8.19 -17.22
N PHE A 272 15.70 6.93 -16.90
CA PHE A 272 14.40 6.31 -17.05
C PHE A 272 14.08 5.32 -15.94
N VAL A 273 12.79 5.07 -15.75
CA VAL A 273 12.23 4.03 -14.88
C VAL A 273 11.49 3.00 -15.72
N ALA A 274 11.62 1.74 -15.32
CA ALA A 274 10.95 0.60 -15.91
C ALA A 274 10.23 -0.20 -14.83
N ILE A 275 8.94 -0.44 -15.04
CA ILE A 275 8.12 -1.24 -14.15
C ILE A 275 7.57 -2.41 -14.95
N GLU A 276 7.74 -3.61 -14.43
CA GLU A 276 7.03 -4.81 -14.89
C GLU A 276 6.00 -5.20 -13.84
N LEU A 277 4.76 -5.44 -14.26
CA LEU A 277 3.64 -5.84 -13.41
C LEU A 277 3.07 -7.16 -13.96
N GLU A 278 2.85 -8.12 -13.07
CA GLU A 278 2.36 -9.44 -13.44
C GLU A 278 0.90 -9.37 -13.91
N ALA A 279 0.65 -9.71 -15.17
CA ALA A 279 -0.67 -9.51 -15.80
C ALA A 279 -1.79 -10.38 -15.18
N SER A 280 -1.45 -11.49 -14.52
CA SER A 280 -2.42 -12.30 -13.78
C SER A 280 -2.85 -11.69 -12.44
N SER A 281 -2.03 -10.78 -11.90
CA SER A 281 -2.17 -10.24 -10.55
C SER A 281 -2.52 -8.75 -10.54
N VAL A 282 -2.26 -8.05 -11.65
CA VAL A 282 -2.45 -6.60 -11.77
C VAL A 282 -3.31 -6.29 -12.99
N SER A 283 -4.35 -5.48 -12.80
CA SER A 283 -5.20 -5.01 -13.89
C SER A 283 -4.56 -3.86 -14.68
N GLU A 284 -4.94 -3.69 -15.95
CA GLU A 284 -4.50 -2.55 -16.77
C GLU A 284 -4.87 -1.20 -16.15
N SER A 285 -6.02 -1.10 -15.45
CA SER A 285 -6.42 0.12 -14.74
C SER A 285 -5.46 0.46 -13.60
N GLN A 286 -5.03 -0.53 -12.82
CA GLN A 286 -4.04 -0.32 -11.75
C GLN A 286 -2.67 0.06 -12.34
N ALA A 287 -2.25 -0.59 -13.43
CA ALA A 287 -1.02 -0.23 -14.12
C ALA A 287 -1.08 1.22 -14.66
N LEU A 288 -2.23 1.64 -15.18
CA LEU A 288 -2.46 3.02 -15.65
C LEU A 288 -2.38 4.04 -14.50
N GLU A 289 -2.95 3.73 -13.34
CA GLU A 289 -2.87 4.59 -12.16
C GLU A 289 -1.42 4.74 -11.67
N ILE A 290 -0.68 3.63 -11.58
CA ILE A 290 0.74 3.62 -11.25
C ILE A 290 1.51 4.48 -12.27
N ALA A 291 1.28 4.29 -13.58
CA ALA A 291 1.91 5.08 -14.63
C ALA A 291 1.67 6.59 -14.48
N LYS A 292 0.42 7.01 -14.22
CA LYS A 292 0.07 8.42 -14.02
C LYS A 292 0.71 9.06 -12.79
N SER A 293 1.17 8.25 -11.83
CA SER A 293 1.75 8.71 -10.58
C SER A 293 3.25 9.02 -10.67
N ILE A 294 3.94 8.55 -11.72
CA ILE A 294 5.40 8.65 -11.83
C ILE A 294 5.83 10.11 -11.94
N ARG A 295 6.77 10.53 -11.08
CA ARG A 295 7.40 11.85 -11.11
C ARG A 295 8.92 11.70 -11.03
N PHE A 296 9.63 12.58 -11.73
CA PHE A 296 11.07 12.72 -11.69
C PHE A 296 11.44 14.02 -11.00
#